data_AF-A0A539EFL1-F1
#
_entry.id   AF-A0A539EFL1-F1
#
_cell.length_a   1.000
_cell.length_b   1.000
_cell.length_c   1.000
_cell.angle_alpha   90.00
_cell.angle_beta   90.00
_cell.angle_gamma   90.00
#
_symmetry.space_group_name_H-M   'P 1'
#
loop_
_entity.id
_entity.type
_entity.pdbx_description
1 polymer ?
#
loop_
_entity_poly.entity_id
_entity_poly.type
_entity_poly.pdbx_seq_one_letter_code
_entity_poly.pdbx_strand_id
1 'polypeptide(L)'
;MVANLHPTPPAGENDILAPMPPEHIPFAEIEAKWQKRWEDAGIFKAPAKPREGRKFYCLDMFPYPSADGLHVGHPEGYTATDILCRYRRMKGDDVL
;
A
#
# COMPACT_ATOMS: atom_id res chain seq x y z
N MET A 1 -6.98 -14.58 42.47
CA MET A 1 -5.56 -14.63 42.08
C MET A 1 -5.18 -13.24 41.60
N VAL A 2 -4.39 -12.51 42.39
CA VAL A 2 -3.95 -11.15 42.07
C VAL A 2 -2.52 -11.28 41.55
N ALA A 3 -2.30 -11.05 40.25
CA ALA A 3 -0.96 -11.02 39.68
C ALA A 3 -0.37 -9.62 39.94
N ASN A 4 0.70 -9.58 40.72
CA ASN A 4 1.48 -8.39 40.98
C ASN A 4 2.06 -7.84 39.66
N LEU A 5 1.62 -6.64 39.26
CA LEU A 5 2.29 -5.85 38.25
C LEU A 5 3.57 -5.28 38.87
N HIS A 6 4.74 -5.71 38.40
CA HIS A 6 5.96 -4.96 38.61
C HIS A 6 5.84 -3.62 37.86
N PRO A 7 6.19 -2.48 38.47
CA PRO A 7 6.26 -1.22 37.74
C PRO A 7 7.40 -1.29 36.73
N THR A 8 7.10 -1.00 35.47
CA THR A 8 8.12 -0.80 34.43
C THR A 8 9.00 0.39 34.82
N PRO A 9 10.33 0.30 34.71
CA PRO A 9 11.22 1.41 34.99
C PRO A 9 10.98 2.56 34.00
N PRO A 10 11.21 3.83 34.40
CA PRO A 10 11.04 4.96 33.50
C PRO A 10 12.03 4.85 32.34
N ALA A 11 11.53 5.01 31.10
CA ALA A 11 12.34 5.01 29.89
C ALA A 11 13.41 6.12 29.98
N GLY A 12 14.67 5.74 29.87
CA GLY A 12 15.78 6.68 29.76
C GLY A 12 15.77 7.36 28.39
N GLU A 13 16.31 8.58 28.34
CA GLU A 13 16.34 9.48 27.18
C GLU A 13 17.05 8.92 25.93
N ASN A 14 17.64 7.72 25.98
CA ASN A 14 18.36 7.07 24.89
C ASN A 14 17.93 5.62 24.62
N ASP A 15 16.70 5.24 25.00
CA ASP A 15 16.17 3.92 24.66
C ASP A 15 15.67 3.89 23.19
N ILE A 16 16.50 3.36 22.29
CA ILE A 16 16.17 3.16 20.86
C ILE A 16 15.02 2.16 20.64
N LEU A 17 14.61 1.42 21.67
CA LEU A 17 13.47 0.51 21.67
C LEU A 17 12.23 1.09 22.37
N ALA A 18 12.33 2.30 22.93
CA ALA A 18 11.13 3.01 23.36
C ALA A 18 10.24 3.23 22.15
N PRO A 19 8.92 2.92 22.24
CA PRO A 19 8.02 3.26 21.16
C PRO A 19 8.15 4.76 20.93
N MET A 20 8.55 5.14 19.71
CA MET A 20 8.57 6.54 19.33
C MET A 20 7.23 7.16 19.73
N PRO A 21 7.23 8.38 20.30
CA PRO A 21 5.99 9.05 20.63
C PRO A 21 5.09 9.01 19.38
N PRO A 22 3.77 8.83 19.52
CA PRO A 22 2.90 8.74 18.36
C PRO A 22 2.98 10.07 17.62
N GLU A 23 3.87 10.12 16.63
CA GLU A 23 3.91 11.20 15.67
C GLU A 23 2.54 11.18 15.02
N HIS A 24 1.83 12.31 15.12
CA HIS A 24 0.54 12.45 14.47
C HIS A 24 0.77 12.49 12.96
N ILE A 25 0.74 11.32 12.33
CA ILE A 25 0.81 11.18 10.88
C ILE A 25 -0.64 11.23 10.36
N PRO A 26 -1.03 12.25 9.58
CA PRO A 26 -2.39 12.36 9.05
C PRO A 26 -2.57 11.43 7.84
N PHE A 27 -2.65 10.11 8.08
CA PHE A 27 -2.70 9.08 7.03
C PHE A 27 -3.80 9.33 6.00
N ALA A 28 -5.03 9.62 6.45
CA ALA A 28 -6.18 9.85 5.57
C ALA A 28 -5.96 11.06 4.63
N GLU A 29 -5.36 12.14 5.13
CA GLU A 29 -5.07 13.32 4.31
C GLU A 29 -3.97 13.04 3.29
N ILE A 30 -2.93 12.33 3.70
CA ILE A 30 -1.82 11.93 2.82
C ILE A 30 -2.34 11.02 1.70
N GLU A 31 -3.14 10.01 2.03
CA GLU A 31 -3.72 9.08 1.06
C GLU A 31 -4.64 9.79 0.06
N ALA A 32 -5.59 10.59 0.54
CA ALA A 32 -6.52 11.32 -0.32
C ALA A 32 -5.78 12.29 -1.26
N LYS A 33 -4.76 12.99 -0.76
CA LYS A 33 -3.91 13.89 -1.56
C LYS A 33 -3.24 13.15 -2.72
N TRP A 34 -2.67 11.97 -2.47
CA TRP A 34 -1.96 11.21 -3.50
C TRP A 34 -2.90 10.51 -4.48
N GLN A 35 -4.01 9.93 -4.01
CA GLN A 35 -5.04 9.35 -4.88
C GLN A 35 -5.53 10.38 -5.90
N LYS A 36 -5.90 11.58 -5.45
CA LYS A 36 -6.32 12.69 -6.32
C LYS A 36 -5.22 13.08 -7.31
N ARG A 37 -3.98 13.23 -6.85
CA ARG A 37 -2.85 13.58 -7.73
C ARG A 37 -2.59 12.52 -8.80
N TRP A 38 -2.72 11.24 -8.47
CA TRP A 38 -2.52 10.14 -9.41
C TRP A 38 -3.62 10.08 -10.47
N GLU A 39 -4.86 10.32 -10.07
CA GLU A 39 -6.01 10.43 -10.98
C GLU A 39 -5.87 11.63 -11.92
N ASP A 40 -5.62 12.83 -11.37
CA ASP A 40 -5.42 14.07 -12.13
C ASP A 40 -4.28 13.93 -13.17
N ALA A 41 -3.22 13.21 -12.82
CA ALA A 41 -2.08 12.97 -13.71
C ALA A 41 -2.23 11.74 -14.62
N GLY A 42 -3.26 10.91 -14.43
CA GLY A 42 -3.52 9.71 -15.24
C GLY A 42 -2.39 8.68 -15.23
N ILE A 43 -1.60 8.58 -14.14
CA ILE A 43 -0.32 7.84 -14.12
C ILE A 43 -0.48 6.32 -14.29
N PHE A 44 -1.68 5.77 -14.09
CA PHE A 44 -1.98 4.36 -14.25
C PHE A 44 -2.56 4.01 -15.62
N LYS A 45 -2.73 5.00 -16.51
CA LYS A 45 -3.26 4.78 -17.86
C LYS A 45 -2.27 4.01 -18.72
N ALA A 46 -2.67 2.82 -19.18
CA ALA A 46 -1.91 2.08 -20.17
C ALA A 46 -1.93 2.82 -21.53
N PRO A 47 -0.82 2.83 -22.29
CA PRO A 47 -0.80 3.42 -23.62
C PRO A 47 -1.66 2.58 -24.58
N ALA A 48 -2.35 3.25 -25.51
CA ALA A 48 -3.18 2.58 -26.51
C ALA A 48 -2.36 1.64 -27.42
N LYS A 49 -1.07 1.95 -27.63
CA LYS A 49 -0.10 1.12 -28.33
C LYS A 49 1.15 0.99 -27.47
N PRO A 50 1.43 -0.17 -26.86
CA PRO A 50 2.66 -0.38 -26.11
C PRO A 50 3.87 -0.41 -27.04
N ARG A 51 5.02 -0.04 -26.50
CA ARG A 51 6.33 -0.11 -27.15
C ARG A 51 6.71 -1.58 -27.36
N GLU A 52 7.29 -1.86 -28.52
CA GLU A 52 7.72 -3.21 -28.88
C GLU A 52 8.74 -3.75 -27.87
N GLY A 53 8.55 -5.01 -27.45
CA GLY A 53 9.41 -5.66 -26.45
C GLY A 53 9.31 -5.10 -25.02
N ARG A 54 8.40 -4.15 -24.75
CA ARG A 54 8.25 -3.51 -23.42
C ARG A 54 6.86 -3.69 -22.80
N LYS A 55 6.03 -4.57 -23.35
CA LYS A 55 4.71 -4.90 -22.79
C LYS A 55 4.85 -5.75 -21.52
N PHE A 56 4.11 -5.42 -20.48
CA PHE A 56 3.88 -6.27 -19.33
C PHE A 56 2.39 -6.29 -18.99
N TYR A 57 1.82 -7.48 -18.75
CA TYR A 57 0.42 -7.62 -18.36
C TYR A 57 0.36 -8.38 -17.05
N CYS A 58 -0.22 -7.78 -16.02
CA CYS A 58 -0.42 -8.39 -14.71
C CYS A 58 -1.90 -8.32 -14.36
N LEU A 59 -2.51 -9.47 -14.08
CA LEU A 59 -3.95 -9.58 -13.95
C LEU A 59 -4.32 -10.13 -12.58
N ASP A 60 -5.16 -9.37 -11.89
CA ASP A 60 -5.90 -9.85 -10.73
C ASP A 60 -7.18 -10.57 -11.16
N MET A 61 -7.54 -11.62 -10.44
CA MET A 61 -8.88 -12.20 -10.59
C MET A 61 -9.90 -11.22 -10.03
N PHE A 62 -10.75 -10.69 -10.92
CA PHE A 62 -11.78 -9.74 -10.53
C PHE A 62 -12.75 -10.38 -9.51
N PRO A 63 -13.13 -9.63 -8.46
CA PRO A 63 -13.97 -10.17 -7.40
C PRO A 63 -15.43 -10.29 -7.86
N TYR A 64 -16.15 -11.27 -7.31
CA TYR A 64 -17.60 -11.37 -7.51
C TYR A 64 -18.34 -10.38 -6.60
N PRO A 65 -19.39 -9.68 -7.08
CA PRO A 65 -20.17 -8.74 -6.28
C PRO A 65 -21.23 -9.48 -5.44
N SER A 66 -20.79 -10.41 -4.59
CA SER A 66 -21.67 -11.33 -3.83
C SER A 66 -21.79 -11.00 -2.34
N ALA A 67 -21.26 -9.86 -1.90
CA ALA A 67 -21.31 -9.37 -0.52
C ALA A 67 -21.28 -7.83 -0.51
N ASP A 68 -21.44 -7.22 0.67
CA ASP A 68 -21.45 -5.76 0.86
C ASP A 68 -20.10 -5.08 0.54
N GLY A 69 -19.03 -5.85 0.38
CA GLY A 69 -17.72 -5.33 0.03
C GLY A 69 -16.61 -6.37 0.07
N LEU A 70 -15.37 -5.89 -0.08
CA LEU A 70 -14.16 -6.72 0.00
C LEU A 70 -13.73 -6.89 1.47
N HIS A 71 -13.43 -8.13 1.88
CA HIS A 71 -12.68 -8.40 3.12
C HIS A 71 -11.16 -8.30 2.90
N VAL A 72 -10.39 -8.27 3.99
CA VAL A 72 -8.92 -8.11 4.01
C VAL A 72 -8.11 -9.17 3.25
N GLY A 73 -8.75 -10.24 2.79
CA GLY A 73 -8.12 -11.27 1.96
C GLY A 73 -8.07 -10.90 0.48
N HIS A 74 -9.05 -10.14 -0.04
CA HIS A 74 -9.02 -9.67 -1.43
C HIS A 74 -7.77 -8.84 -1.77
N PRO A 75 -7.37 -7.84 -0.95
CA PRO A 75 -6.20 -7.04 -1.28
C PRO A 75 -4.87 -7.79 -1.15
N GLU A 76 -4.82 -9.02 -0.60
CA GLU A 76 -3.57 -9.78 -0.49
C GLU A 76 -2.96 -10.02 -1.89
N GLY A 77 -3.73 -10.61 -2.80
CA GLY A 77 -3.31 -10.82 -4.19
C GLY A 77 -3.09 -9.50 -4.92
N TYR A 78 -4.01 -8.53 -4.71
CA TYR A 78 -3.99 -7.25 -5.44
C TYR A 78 -2.78 -6.39 -5.04
N THR A 79 -2.31 -6.51 -3.80
CA THR A 79 -1.10 -5.81 -3.35
C THR A 79 0.14 -6.43 -3.98
N ALA A 80 0.21 -7.76 -4.07
CA ALA A 80 1.34 -8.45 -4.69
C ALA A 80 1.48 -8.07 -6.18
N THR A 81 0.38 -8.05 -6.91
CA THR A 81 0.34 -7.63 -8.32
C THR A 81 0.60 -6.12 -8.48
N ASP A 82 0.06 -5.25 -7.62
CA ASP A 82 0.34 -3.79 -7.66
C ASP A 82 1.83 -3.47 -7.44
N ILE A 83 2.50 -4.15 -6.50
CA ILE A 83 3.95 -4.01 -6.28
C ILE A 83 4.71 -4.35 -7.58
N LEU A 84 4.37 -5.47 -8.21
CA LEU A 84 5.02 -5.90 -9.44
C LEU A 84 4.75 -4.91 -10.59
N CYS A 85 3.51 -4.44 -10.74
CA CYS A 85 3.13 -3.42 -11.72
C CYS A 85 3.94 -2.13 -11.55
N ARG A 86 4.07 -1.61 -10.32
CA ARG A 86 4.87 -0.42 -10.02
C ARG A 86 6.34 -0.63 -10.35
N TYR A 87 6.90 -1.77 -9.95
CA TYR A 87 8.27 -2.13 -10.28
C TYR A 87 8.50 -2.15 -11.81
N ARG A 88 7.61 -2.78 -12.57
CA ARG A 88 7.73 -2.89 -14.03
C ARG A 88 7.59 -1.53 -14.73
N ARG A 89 6.69 -0.65 -14.26
CA ARG A 89 6.63 0.75 -14.72
C ARG A 89 7.94 1.49 -14.47
N MET A 90 8.55 1.34 -13.28
CA MET A 90 9.85 1.94 -12.96
C MET A 90 11.00 1.36 -13.81
N LYS A 91 10.89 0.11 -14.25
CA LYS A 91 11.81 -0.52 -15.22
C LYS A 91 11.58 -0.08 -16.67
N GLY A 92 10.56 0.74 -16.92
CA GLY A 92 10.25 1.31 -18.22
C GLY A 92 9.32 0.46 -19.09
N ASP A 93 8.64 -0.54 -18.52
CA ASP A 93 7.65 -1.34 -19.25
C ASP A 93 6.30 -0.60 -19.35
N ASP A 94 5.57 -0.85 -20.44
CA ASP A 94 4.17 -0.50 -20.59
C ASP A 94 3.31 -1.56 -19.90
N VAL A 95 2.72 -1.18 -18.76
CA VAL A 95 1.98 -2.08 -17.88
C VAL A 95 0.48 -1.96 -18.13
N LEU A 96 -0.15 -3.09 -18.40
CA LEU A 96 -1.60 -3.32 -18.33
C LEU A 96 -1.93 -4.12 -17.07
#